data_AF-A0AAN8D8G4-F1
#
_entry.id   AF-A0AAN8D8G4-F1
#
_cell.length_a   1.000
_cell.length_b   1.000
_cell.length_c   1.000
_cell.angle_alpha   90.00
_cell.angle_beta   90.00
_cell.angle_gamma   90.00
#
_symmetry.space_group_name_H-M   'P 1'
#
loop_
_entity.id
_entity.type
_entity.pdbx_description
1 polymer ?
#
loop_
_entity_poly.entity_id
_entity_poly.type
_entity_poly.pdbx_seq_one_letter_code
_entity_poly.pdbx_strand_id
1 'polypeptide(L)'
;MRRSSTDETPYRRSPSLDSKPDTPPFTSGFHRFSGEFEYKRPPFAFGFHTTKGPETSKGRYAQGKKYVVFYLDLSFIFLLELRRCRMAEGCMMALRYGMVFFNLLFWLGGCGILGVGVWLSVTQGNFATLSSSLPSLSAANLLIVVGTIIMVIGCLGCVGAVKESRPVLLTFFILLLLIFFLEILSIMLFFIYQYEIDHYAQRDLKKGLQLFGTEGNVGLTNAWMIVQTDFRCCGVTNHTDWFEVYNASRVPDSCCLEYSDNCGLDNPGTWWTAPCYERVKDWLNENLVALWIFALCTALTQILGLVFSMTMFCQAVKVETFYA
;
A
#
# COMPACT_ATOMS: atom_id res chain seq x y z
N MET A 1 -62.37 -56.83 7.39
CA MET A 1 -63.24 -55.71 7.01
C MET A 1 -62.80 -55.27 5.61
N ARG A 2 -63.58 -54.93 4.57
CA ARG A 2 -65.00 -55.07 4.14
C ARG A 2 -65.29 -53.82 3.25
N ARG A 3 -65.10 -53.94 1.93
CA ARG A 3 -65.48 -53.00 0.82
C ARG A 3 -64.87 -51.58 0.81
N SER A 4 -64.94 -50.74 -0.24
CA SER A 4 -65.00 -50.84 -1.74
C SER A 4 -65.81 -49.66 -2.33
N SER A 5 -65.39 -49.08 -3.47
CA SER A 5 -66.11 -48.05 -4.30
C SER A 5 -66.32 -46.66 -3.64
N THR A 6 -66.38 -45.47 -4.28
CA THR A 6 -66.83 -44.95 -5.62
C THR A 6 -68.38 -44.86 -5.75
N ASP A 7 -69.06 -43.91 -6.44
CA ASP A 7 -68.78 -42.84 -7.46
C ASP A 7 -69.72 -41.59 -7.19
N GLU A 8 -69.93 -40.49 -7.96
CA GLU A 8 -69.46 -39.89 -9.24
C GLU A 8 -69.77 -38.34 -9.30
N THR A 9 -68.80 -37.46 -9.65
CA THR A 9 -68.91 -36.18 -10.46
C THR A 9 -70.09 -35.17 -10.19
N PRO A 10 -70.60 -34.28 -11.10
CA PRO A 10 -70.07 -33.65 -12.34
C PRO A 10 -70.26 -32.12 -12.50
N TYR A 11 -69.59 -31.52 -13.51
CA TYR A 11 -70.30 -30.70 -14.51
C TYR A 11 -69.60 -30.73 -15.88
N ARG A 12 -70.37 -30.78 -16.98
CA ARG A 12 -69.90 -30.70 -18.38
C ARG A 12 -70.01 -29.22 -18.87
N ARG A 13 -69.58 -28.77 -20.05
CA ARG A 13 -69.23 -29.41 -21.34
C ARG A 13 -68.48 -28.39 -22.23
N SER A 14 -67.60 -28.84 -23.12
CA SER A 14 -67.11 -28.05 -24.27
C SER A 14 -68.18 -27.95 -25.39
N PRO A 15 -68.00 -27.13 -26.44
CA PRO A 15 -67.23 -27.60 -27.61
C PRO A 15 -66.36 -26.54 -28.33
N SER A 16 -65.63 -27.05 -29.32
CA SER A 16 -64.70 -26.41 -30.27
C SER A 16 -65.32 -25.45 -31.29
N LEU A 17 -64.47 -24.65 -31.97
CA LEU A 17 -64.22 -24.73 -33.42
C LEU A 17 -63.00 -23.87 -33.86
N ASP A 18 -62.30 -24.32 -34.91
CA ASP A 18 -61.55 -23.64 -36.00
C ASP A 18 -61.15 -22.16 -35.84
N SER A 19 -60.01 -21.63 -36.31
CA SER A 19 -58.80 -22.04 -37.08
C SER A 19 -58.03 -20.69 -37.33
N LYS A 20 -56.90 -20.52 -38.04
CA LYS A 20 -56.00 -21.34 -38.88
C LYS A 20 -54.62 -20.64 -38.94
N PRO A 21 -53.48 -21.34 -39.08
CA PRO A 21 -52.18 -20.74 -39.44
C PRO A 21 -51.96 -20.71 -40.97
N ASP A 22 -51.12 -19.77 -41.48
CA ASP A 22 -50.76 -19.70 -42.91
C ASP A 22 -49.26 -19.41 -43.16
N THR A 23 -48.70 -20.13 -44.14
CA THR A 23 -47.36 -20.05 -44.79
C THR A 23 -47.43 -20.90 -46.09
N PRO A 24 -46.42 -20.92 -46.99
CA PRO A 24 -45.43 -19.92 -47.44
C PRO A 24 -45.75 -19.50 -48.92
N PRO A 25 -44.82 -19.20 -49.87
CA PRO A 25 -44.04 -20.27 -50.55
C PRO A 25 -42.66 -19.93 -51.22
N PHE A 26 -41.82 -20.98 -51.38
CA PHE A 26 -40.92 -21.33 -52.51
C PHE A 26 -39.66 -20.54 -53.04
N THR A 27 -38.63 -21.35 -53.35
CA THR A 27 -37.58 -21.29 -54.43
C THR A 27 -36.32 -20.37 -54.45
N SER A 28 -35.18 -20.99 -54.08
CA SER A 28 -33.94 -21.24 -54.88
C SER A 28 -33.02 -20.13 -55.47
N GLY A 29 -31.72 -20.22 -55.13
CA GLY A 29 -30.54 -19.66 -55.85
C GLY A 29 -29.59 -18.82 -54.97
N PHE A 30 -28.27 -18.71 -55.19
CA PHE A 30 -27.29 -19.47 -56.01
C PHE A 30 -25.84 -19.07 -55.59
N HIS A 31 -24.84 -19.98 -55.63
CA HIS A 31 -23.39 -19.80 -55.25
C HIS A 31 -23.10 -19.39 -53.76
N ARG A 32 -21.99 -19.72 -53.07
CA ARG A 32 -20.63 -20.32 -53.29
C ARG A 32 -19.47 -19.38 -53.65
N PHE A 33 -18.63 -19.03 -52.66
CA PHE A 33 -17.14 -18.94 -52.60
C PHE A 33 -16.81 -18.34 -51.20
N SER A 34 -16.08 -18.95 -50.26
CA SER A 34 -14.67 -19.41 -50.22
C SER A 34 -13.66 -18.25 -50.21
N GLY A 35 -12.97 -18.05 -49.06
CA GLY A 35 -11.93 -17.02 -48.91
C GLY A 35 -11.51 -16.72 -47.46
N GLU A 36 -10.75 -17.61 -46.82
CA GLU A 36 -9.89 -17.24 -45.68
C GLU A 36 -8.61 -16.55 -46.19
N PHE A 37 -7.99 -15.63 -45.43
CA PHE A 37 -6.68 -15.89 -44.78
C PHE A 37 -6.13 -14.76 -43.89
N GLU A 38 -5.23 -15.17 -43.00
CA GLU A 38 -4.11 -14.45 -42.37
C GLU A 38 -4.30 -13.19 -41.47
N TYR A 39 -4.08 -13.42 -40.17
CA TYR A 39 -3.62 -12.42 -39.21
C TYR A 39 -2.13 -12.11 -39.41
N LYS A 40 -1.76 -10.87 -39.77
CA LYS A 40 -0.36 -10.41 -39.82
C LYS A 40 -0.17 -9.10 -39.05
N ARG A 41 0.75 -9.11 -38.07
CA ARG A 41 1.16 -7.95 -37.28
C ARG A 41 2.50 -7.40 -37.81
N PRO A 42 2.60 -6.13 -38.26
CA PRO A 42 3.87 -5.48 -38.59
C PRO A 42 4.51 -4.80 -37.36
N PRO A 43 5.82 -4.48 -37.40
CA PRO A 43 6.57 -3.99 -36.24
C PRO A 43 6.74 -2.46 -36.19
N PHE A 44 7.12 -1.94 -35.03
CA PHE A 44 7.72 -0.62 -34.90
C PHE A 44 9.24 -0.75 -34.72
N ALA A 45 9.99 -0.08 -35.60
CA ALA A 45 11.43 0.12 -35.50
C ALA A 45 11.74 1.63 -35.44
N PHE A 46 12.95 1.99 -35.01
CA PHE A 46 13.35 3.38 -34.76
C PHE A 46 13.42 4.24 -36.03
N GLY A 47 13.10 5.54 -35.88
CA GLY A 47 13.27 6.55 -36.93
C GLY A 47 13.31 7.95 -36.33
N PHE A 48 14.51 8.49 -36.12
CA PHE A 48 14.72 9.86 -35.64
C PHE A 48 14.79 10.81 -36.85
N HIS A 49 13.97 11.86 -36.90
CA HIS A 49 14.23 13.02 -37.75
C HIS A 49 13.59 14.29 -37.16
N THR A 50 14.31 15.41 -37.22
CA THR A 50 13.99 16.65 -36.49
C THR A 50 13.57 17.80 -37.40
N THR A 51 12.46 18.46 -37.08
CA THR A 51 12.12 19.83 -37.53
C THR A 51 11.54 20.63 -36.35
N LYS A 52 11.70 21.96 -36.35
CA LYS A 52 11.48 22.80 -35.16
C LYS A 52 10.19 23.65 -35.20
N GLY A 53 9.45 23.64 -34.09
CA GLY A 53 8.62 24.74 -33.57
C GLY A 53 7.22 24.93 -34.18
N PRO A 54 6.40 25.84 -33.60
CA PRO A 54 6.60 26.62 -32.38
C PRO A 54 5.80 26.08 -31.17
N GLU A 55 6.03 26.63 -29.97
CA GLU A 55 5.30 26.27 -28.75
C GLU A 55 3.86 26.80 -28.73
N THR A 56 2.89 25.98 -28.28
CA THR A 56 1.61 26.46 -27.72
C THR A 56 1.16 25.57 -26.56
N SER A 57 0.57 26.17 -25.53
CA SER A 57 0.36 25.55 -24.22
C SER A 57 -0.89 24.67 -24.13
N LYS A 58 -0.72 23.35 -24.00
CA LYS A 58 -1.80 22.38 -23.70
C LYS A 58 -1.38 21.32 -22.68
N GLY A 59 -1.37 21.68 -21.39
CA GLY A 59 -0.92 20.78 -20.30
C GLY A 59 -1.82 20.67 -19.06
N ARG A 60 -2.65 21.67 -18.70
CA ARG A 60 -3.31 21.70 -17.37
C ARG A 60 -4.73 21.12 -17.29
N TYR A 61 -5.41 20.85 -18.40
CA TYR A 61 -6.84 20.48 -18.35
C TYR A 61 -7.12 18.95 -18.36
N ALA A 62 -6.15 18.12 -18.75
CA ALA A 62 -6.32 16.67 -18.78
C ALA A 62 -6.10 16.01 -17.40
N GLN A 63 -5.19 16.56 -16.59
CA GLN A 63 -4.76 15.94 -15.34
C GLN A 63 -5.82 16.02 -14.23
N GLY A 64 -6.59 17.11 -14.17
CA GLY A 64 -7.69 17.27 -13.21
C GLY A 64 -8.79 16.22 -13.33
N LYS A 65 -9.08 15.73 -14.56
CA LYS A 65 -10.11 14.69 -14.76
C LYS A 65 -9.77 13.37 -14.07
N LYS A 66 -8.49 12.98 -13.96
CA LYS A 66 -8.11 11.71 -13.31
C LYS A 66 -8.39 11.73 -11.81
N TYR A 67 -8.05 12.81 -11.12
CA TYR A 67 -8.31 12.94 -9.69
C TYR A 67 -9.81 13.07 -9.38
N VAL A 68 -10.56 13.82 -10.19
CA VAL A 68 -12.02 13.96 -10.03
C VAL A 68 -12.74 12.61 -10.18
N VAL A 69 -12.31 11.75 -11.11
CA VAL A 69 -12.84 10.37 -11.22
C VAL A 69 -12.55 9.58 -9.94
N PHE A 70 -11.30 9.58 -9.44
CA PHE A 70 -10.93 8.82 -8.24
C PHE A 70 -11.71 9.27 -6.97
N TYR A 71 -11.95 10.58 -6.80
CA TYR A 71 -12.79 11.10 -5.72
C TYR A 71 -14.27 10.73 -5.88
N LEU A 72 -14.79 10.70 -7.11
CA LEU A 72 -16.16 10.28 -7.39
C LEU A 72 -16.35 8.79 -7.14
N ASP A 73 -15.42 7.94 -7.57
CA ASP A 73 -15.45 6.49 -7.34
C ASP A 73 -15.37 6.16 -5.84
N LEU A 74 -14.46 6.79 -5.08
CA LEU A 74 -14.36 6.58 -3.63
C LEU A 74 -15.64 7.03 -2.90
N SER A 75 -16.23 8.14 -3.33
CA SER A 75 -17.54 8.61 -2.82
C SER A 75 -18.67 7.65 -3.18
N PHE A 76 -18.67 7.08 -4.40
CA PHE A 76 -19.65 6.09 -4.83
C PHE A 76 -19.53 4.77 -4.07
N ILE A 77 -18.32 4.30 -3.77
CA ILE A 77 -18.07 3.11 -2.94
C ILE A 77 -18.64 3.35 -1.52
N PHE A 78 -18.37 4.51 -0.93
CA PHE A 78 -18.89 4.87 0.40
C PHE A 78 -20.44 4.95 0.41
N LEU A 79 -21.04 5.52 -0.63
CA LEU A 79 -22.50 5.59 -0.81
C LEU A 79 -23.14 4.22 -1.13
N LEU A 80 -22.42 3.32 -1.81
CA LEU A 80 -22.89 1.96 -2.11
C LEU A 80 -23.00 1.10 -0.85
N GLU A 81 -22.02 1.19 0.07
CA GLU A 81 -22.09 0.44 1.33
C GLU A 81 -23.11 1.03 2.31
N LEU A 82 -23.27 2.37 2.37
CA LEU A 82 -24.40 2.98 3.08
C LEU A 82 -25.75 2.44 2.60
N ARG A 83 -25.89 2.15 1.29
CA ARG A 83 -27.11 1.55 0.70
C ARG A 83 -27.27 0.06 1.02
N ARG A 84 -26.22 -0.64 1.50
CA ARG A 84 -26.20 -2.09 1.77
C ARG A 84 -26.53 -2.45 3.23
N CYS A 85 -27.16 -1.54 3.98
CA CYS A 85 -27.60 -1.73 5.38
C CYS A 85 -28.74 -2.76 5.61
N ARG A 86 -28.78 -3.85 4.84
CA ARG A 86 -29.57 -5.07 5.07
C ARG A 86 -28.66 -6.28 4.76
N MET A 87 -28.07 -6.85 5.81
CA MET A 87 -27.26 -8.07 5.73
C MET A 87 -27.90 -9.17 6.58
N ALA A 88 -27.71 -10.42 6.20
CA ALA A 88 -28.17 -11.56 6.99
C ALA A 88 -27.38 -11.67 8.32
N GLU A 89 -28.03 -12.20 9.35
CA GLU A 89 -27.51 -12.25 10.72
C GLU A 89 -26.14 -12.95 10.83
N GLY A 90 -25.96 -14.08 10.16
CA GLY A 90 -24.68 -14.79 10.09
C GLY A 90 -23.55 -14.00 9.39
N CYS A 91 -23.90 -13.09 8.47
CA CYS A 91 -22.92 -12.19 7.84
C CYS A 91 -22.42 -11.13 8.84
N MET A 92 -23.30 -10.60 9.70
CA MET A 92 -22.91 -9.66 10.75
C MET A 92 -21.98 -10.32 11.78
N MET A 93 -22.25 -11.58 12.16
CA MET A 93 -21.35 -12.34 13.03
C MET A 93 -19.98 -12.56 12.38
N ALA A 94 -19.94 -12.98 11.11
CA ALA A 94 -18.69 -13.16 10.37
C ALA A 94 -17.86 -11.86 10.28
N LEU A 95 -18.52 -10.71 10.04
CA LEU A 95 -17.88 -9.40 10.01
C LEU A 95 -17.35 -8.97 11.38
N ARG A 96 -18.09 -9.22 12.48
CA ARG A 96 -17.64 -8.91 13.84
C ARG A 96 -16.39 -9.73 14.21
N TYR A 97 -16.41 -11.05 13.98
CA TYR A 97 -15.23 -11.90 14.24
C TYR A 97 -14.05 -11.56 13.32
N GLY A 98 -14.29 -11.27 12.04
CA GLY A 98 -13.26 -10.82 11.11
C GLY A 98 -12.63 -9.49 11.53
N MET A 99 -13.45 -8.52 11.94
CA MET A 99 -12.96 -7.22 12.44
C MET A 99 -12.11 -7.38 13.70
N VAL A 100 -12.51 -8.22 14.65
CA VAL A 100 -11.68 -8.53 15.84
C VAL A 100 -10.37 -9.21 15.43
N PHE A 101 -10.41 -10.21 14.54
CA PHE A 101 -9.24 -10.94 14.08
C PHE A 101 -8.20 -10.04 13.40
N PHE A 102 -8.60 -9.23 12.42
CA PHE A 102 -7.67 -8.33 11.73
C PHE A 102 -7.11 -7.25 12.67
N ASN A 103 -7.93 -6.66 13.54
CA ASN A 103 -7.43 -5.67 14.52
C ASN A 103 -6.50 -6.30 15.58
N LEU A 104 -6.69 -7.58 15.92
CA LEU A 104 -5.78 -8.31 16.80
C LEU A 104 -4.42 -8.57 16.14
N LEU A 105 -4.40 -8.90 14.84
CA LEU A 105 -3.16 -8.99 14.07
C LEU A 105 -2.42 -7.64 14.00
N PHE A 106 -3.14 -6.54 13.78
CA PHE A 106 -2.55 -5.20 13.85
C PHE A 106 -2.06 -4.85 15.26
N TRP A 107 -2.79 -5.19 16.31
CA TRP A 107 -2.35 -4.97 17.69
C TRP A 107 -1.05 -5.73 18.00
N LEU A 108 -0.99 -7.02 17.68
CA LEU A 108 0.21 -7.86 17.84
C LEU A 108 1.39 -7.34 17.00
N GLY A 109 1.15 -6.94 15.76
CA GLY A 109 2.15 -6.33 14.89
C GLY A 109 2.68 -5.00 15.44
N GLY A 110 1.80 -4.14 15.96
CA GLY A 110 2.16 -2.89 16.63
C GLY A 110 3.03 -3.12 17.87
N CYS A 111 2.66 -4.09 18.72
CA CYS A 111 3.48 -4.54 19.85
C CYS A 111 4.86 -5.05 19.40
N GLY A 112 4.94 -5.81 18.30
CA GLY A 112 6.20 -6.30 17.75
C GLY A 112 7.10 -5.17 17.22
N ILE A 113 6.55 -4.27 16.41
CA ILE A 113 7.25 -3.09 15.86
C ILE A 113 7.73 -2.17 16.99
N LEU A 114 6.89 -1.92 18.00
CA LEU A 114 7.24 -1.17 19.19
C LEU A 114 8.36 -1.85 19.99
N GLY A 115 8.28 -3.17 20.18
CA GLY A 115 9.33 -3.96 20.84
C GLY A 115 10.68 -3.88 20.13
N VAL A 116 10.70 -3.97 18.80
CA VAL A 116 11.91 -3.78 17.99
C VAL A 116 12.42 -2.34 18.09
N GLY A 117 11.54 -1.33 18.03
CA GLY A 117 11.91 0.08 18.18
C GLY A 117 12.54 0.38 19.55
N VAL A 118 11.97 -0.14 20.63
CA VAL A 118 12.53 -0.02 21.99
C VAL A 118 13.84 -0.80 22.11
N TRP A 119 13.93 -2.02 21.58
CA TRP A 119 15.18 -2.80 21.56
C TRP A 119 16.31 -2.04 20.85
N LEU A 120 16.02 -1.41 19.70
CA LEU A 120 16.99 -0.57 18.99
C LEU A 120 17.37 0.65 19.81
N SER A 121 16.42 1.41 20.35
CA SER A 121 16.68 2.58 21.21
C SER A 121 17.58 2.24 22.42
N VAL A 122 17.38 1.07 23.04
CA VAL A 122 18.17 0.61 24.20
C VAL A 122 19.54 0.05 23.81
N THR A 123 19.63 -0.78 22.76
CA THR A 123 20.90 -1.45 22.38
C THR A 123 21.80 -0.61 21.48
N GLN A 124 21.23 0.36 20.75
CA GLN A 124 21.93 1.21 19.79
C GLN A 124 21.98 2.68 20.22
N GLY A 125 21.33 3.03 21.34
CA GLY A 125 21.18 4.38 21.83
C GLY A 125 20.15 5.20 21.03
N ASN A 126 19.78 6.37 21.56
CA ASN A 126 18.91 7.32 20.88
C ASN A 126 19.61 8.08 19.73
N PHE A 127 20.86 7.73 19.41
CA PHE A 127 21.76 8.52 18.57
C PHE A 127 21.80 8.13 17.09
N ALA A 128 21.08 7.07 16.68
CA ALA A 128 20.82 6.75 15.27
C ALA A 128 19.86 7.77 14.63
N THR A 129 20.22 9.05 14.63
CA THR A 129 19.40 10.18 14.19
C THR A 129 19.33 10.22 12.66
N LEU A 130 18.12 10.10 12.13
CA LEU A 130 17.76 10.45 10.74
C LEU A 130 17.48 11.96 10.57
N SER A 131 17.85 12.78 11.58
CA SER A 131 18.42 14.10 11.32
C SER A 131 19.16 14.71 12.50
N SER A 132 20.38 15.21 12.30
CA SER A 132 20.99 16.17 13.23
C SER A 132 20.33 17.56 13.17
N SER A 133 19.36 17.80 12.28
CA SER A 133 18.45 18.95 12.39
C SER A 133 17.32 18.70 13.40
N LEU A 134 16.98 17.44 13.68
CA LEU A 134 15.90 17.02 14.58
C LEU A 134 16.33 15.74 15.32
N PRO A 135 17.12 15.83 16.41
CA PRO A 135 17.65 14.66 17.13
C PRO A 135 16.60 13.69 17.68
N SER A 136 15.32 14.09 17.71
CA SER A 136 14.18 13.23 18.06
C SER A 136 13.78 12.25 16.94
N LEU A 137 14.15 12.49 15.68
CA LEU A 137 13.83 11.63 14.53
C LEU A 137 14.93 10.58 14.31
N SER A 138 14.99 9.58 15.17
CA SER A 138 15.76 8.34 14.93
C SER A 138 14.90 7.29 14.21
N ALA A 139 15.53 6.38 13.46
CA ALA A 139 14.86 5.18 12.94
C ALA A 139 14.16 4.38 14.06
N ALA A 140 14.82 4.24 15.22
CA ALA A 140 14.25 3.59 16.40
C ALA A 140 13.01 4.37 16.93
N ASN A 141 13.08 5.70 16.97
CA ASN A 141 11.99 6.55 17.43
C ASN A 141 10.79 6.51 16.46
N LEU A 142 11.03 6.43 15.15
CA LEU A 142 9.97 6.23 14.15
C LEU A 142 9.27 4.88 14.35
N LEU A 143 10.04 3.80 14.58
CA LEU A 143 9.46 2.48 14.90
C LEU A 143 8.65 2.50 16.21
N ILE A 144 9.13 3.19 17.25
CA ILE A 144 8.40 3.38 18.52
C ILE A 144 7.08 4.14 18.27
N VAL A 145 7.11 5.26 17.55
CA VAL A 145 5.92 6.08 17.27
C VAL A 145 4.91 5.32 16.41
N VAL A 146 5.35 4.75 15.29
CA VAL A 146 4.49 4.01 14.36
C VAL A 146 3.93 2.74 15.02
N GLY A 147 4.77 1.97 15.72
CA GLY A 147 4.34 0.79 16.48
C GLY A 147 3.31 1.12 17.56
N THR A 148 3.50 2.23 18.28
CA THR A 148 2.53 2.73 19.28
C THR A 148 1.20 3.12 18.64
N ILE A 149 1.22 3.84 17.51
CA ILE A 149 0.00 4.25 16.80
C ILE A 149 -0.78 3.01 16.31
N ILE A 150 -0.10 2.06 15.67
CA ILE A 150 -0.69 0.80 15.19
C ILE A 150 -1.27 -0.01 16.37
N MET A 151 -0.53 -0.12 17.48
CA MET A 151 -0.98 -0.81 18.69
C MET A 151 -2.24 -0.15 19.27
N VAL A 152 -2.28 1.17 19.42
CA VAL A 152 -3.47 1.88 19.95
C VAL A 152 -4.68 1.68 19.05
N ILE A 153 -4.50 1.76 17.73
CA ILE A 153 -5.61 1.60 16.76
C ILE A 153 -6.13 0.17 16.73
N GLY A 154 -5.25 -0.84 16.71
CA GLY A 154 -5.66 -2.25 16.80
C GLY A 154 -6.39 -2.56 18.11
N CYS A 155 -5.95 -1.98 19.23
CA CYS A 155 -6.64 -2.09 20.51
C CYS A 155 -8.05 -1.45 20.45
N LEU A 156 -8.17 -0.23 19.94
CA LEU A 156 -9.46 0.46 19.78
C LEU A 156 -10.43 -0.29 18.84
N GLY A 157 -9.92 -0.86 17.74
CA GLY A 157 -10.70 -1.67 16.81
C GLY A 157 -11.21 -2.96 17.46
N CYS A 158 -10.36 -3.67 18.21
CA CYS A 158 -10.76 -4.84 18.99
C CYS A 158 -11.82 -4.48 20.05
N VAL A 159 -11.57 -3.46 20.86
CA VAL A 159 -12.48 -3.04 21.95
C VAL A 159 -13.81 -2.53 21.38
N GLY A 160 -13.80 -1.79 20.27
CA GLY A 160 -15.01 -1.33 19.59
C GLY A 160 -15.86 -2.47 19.05
N ALA A 161 -15.24 -3.48 18.40
CA ALA A 161 -15.94 -4.65 17.87
C ALA A 161 -16.39 -5.66 18.94
N VAL A 162 -15.68 -5.75 20.08
CA VAL A 162 -16.08 -6.61 21.21
C VAL A 162 -17.17 -5.97 22.05
N LYS A 163 -17.02 -4.70 22.47
CA LYS A 163 -17.99 -4.01 23.35
C LYS A 163 -19.19 -3.41 22.61
N GLU A 164 -19.14 -3.31 21.29
CA GLU A 164 -20.15 -2.66 20.43
C GLU A 164 -20.45 -1.20 20.81
N SER A 165 -19.54 -0.59 21.59
CA SER A 165 -19.69 0.75 22.15
C SER A 165 -19.46 1.82 21.09
N ARG A 166 -20.56 2.39 20.58
CA ARG A 166 -20.60 3.47 19.58
C ARG A 166 -19.48 4.51 19.65
N PRO A 167 -19.16 5.15 20.80
CA PRO A 167 -18.11 6.19 20.82
C PRO A 167 -16.73 5.63 20.46
N VAL A 168 -16.37 4.43 20.96
CA VAL A 168 -15.07 3.80 20.63
C VAL A 168 -14.99 3.45 19.15
N LEU A 169 -16.09 2.93 18.59
CA LEU A 169 -16.19 2.56 17.18
C LEU A 169 -16.13 3.80 16.25
N LEU A 170 -16.74 4.91 16.67
CA LEU A 170 -16.66 6.21 16.00
C LEU A 170 -15.24 6.79 16.09
N THR A 171 -14.57 6.72 17.25
CA THR A 171 -13.16 7.13 17.40
C THR A 171 -12.25 6.31 16.49
N PHE A 172 -12.43 4.99 16.43
CA PHE A 172 -11.69 4.11 15.52
C PHE A 172 -11.89 4.51 14.04
N PHE A 173 -13.13 4.78 13.62
CA PHE A 173 -13.42 5.28 12.27
C PHE A 173 -12.72 6.62 11.98
N ILE A 174 -12.79 7.59 12.91
CA ILE A 174 -12.17 8.91 12.74
C ILE A 174 -10.64 8.80 12.65
N LEU A 175 -10.02 7.94 13.45
CA LEU A 175 -8.57 7.71 13.41
C LEU A 175 -8.11 7.06 12.09
N LEU A 176 -8.83 6.04 11.59
CA LEU A 176 -8.55 5.46 10.27
C LEU A 176 -8.72 6.50 9.16
N LEU A 177 -9.77 7.32 9.20
CA LEU A 177 -10.04 8.33 8.19
C LEU A 177 -8.96 9.43 8.18
N LEU A 178 -8.49 9.84 9.36
CA LEU A 178 -7.39 10.79 9.50
C LEU A 178 -6.08 10.23 8.93
N ILE A 179 -5.77 8.95 9.19
CA ILE A 179 -4.57 8.29 8.63
C ILE A 179 -4.67 8.17 7.11
N PHE A 180 -5.82 7.78 6.57
CA PHE A 180 -6.04 7.72 5.12
C PHE A 180 -5.78 9.08 4.43
N PHE A 181 -6.20 10.19 5.05
CA PHE A 181 -5.86 11.53 4.55
C PHE A 181 -4.37 11.87 4.71
N LEU A 182 -3.72 11.46 5.80
CA LEU A 182 -2.27 11.63 5.97
C LEU A 182 -1.47 10.83 4.93
N GLU A 183 -1.86 9.61 4.60
CA GLU A 183 -1.20 8.80 3.56
C GLU A 183 -1.30 9.46 2.18
N ILE A 184 -2.49 9.91 1.78
CA ILE A 184 -2.68 10.65 0.52
C ILE A 184 -1.83 11.93 0.50
N LEU A 185 -1.79 12.68 1.62
CA LEU A 185 -0.98 13.88 1.74
C LEU A 185 0.52 13.58 1.67
N SER A 186 1.01 12.55 2.36
CA SER A 186 2.41 12.11 2.33
C SER A 186 2.83 11.65 0.94
N ILE A 187 2.00 10.90 0.23
CA ILE A 187 2.26 10.48 -1.16
C ILE A 187 2.31 11.71 -2.09
N MET A 188 1.38 12.65 -1.95
CA MET A 188 1.42 13.90 -2.73
C MET A 188 2.68 14.73 -2.45
N LEU A 189 3.03 14.92 -1.17
CA LEU A 189 4.23 15.67 -0.78
C LEU A 189 5.50 15.00 -1.28
N PHE A 190 5.59 13.66 -1.21
CA PHE A 190 6.72 12.89 -1.73
C PHE A 190 6.93 13.14 -3.23
N PHE A 191 5.87 13.06 -4.05
CA PHE A 191 5.97 13.33 -5.49
C PHE A 191 6.27 14.80 -5.82
N ILE A 192 5.71 15.76 -5.06
CA ILE A 192 5.95 17.20 -5.29
C ILE A 192 7.38 17.60 -4.94
N TYR A 193 7.91 17.08 -3.83
CA TYR A 193 9.20 17.47 -3.27
C TYR A 193 10.32 16.45 -3.50
N GLN A 194 10.16 15.49 -4.42
CA GLN A 194 11.11 14.39 -4.67
C GLN A 194 12.59 14.83 -4.76
N TYR A 195 12.88 15.96 -5.44
CA TYR A 195 14.25 16.50 -5.58
C TYR A 195 14.79 17.11 -4.28
N GLU A 196 13.94 17.80 -3.52
CA GLU A 196 14.31 18.32 -2.21
C GLU A 196 14.55 17.16 -1.24
N ILE A 197 13.68 16.15 -1.25
CA ILE A 197 13.79 14.93 -0.43
C ILE A 197 15.09 14.19 -0.75
N ASP A 198 15.48 14.07 -2.02
CA ASP A 198 16.79 13.56 -2.44
C ASP A 198 17.95 14.32 -1.76
N HIS A 199 17.95 15.65 -1.82
CA HIS A 199 19.00 16.45 -1.20
C HIS A 199 18.96 16.37 0.34
N TYR A 200 17.78 16.39 0.96
CA TYR A 200 17.66 16.23 2.41
C TYR A 200 18.21 14.88 2.86
N ALA A 201 17.83 13.78 2.20
CA ALA A 201 18.33 12.44 2.53
C ALA A 201 19.86 12.32 2.40
N GLN A 202 20.46 12.84 1.31
CA GLN A 202 21.93 12.84 1.17
C GLN A 202 22.62 13.69 2.25
N ARG A 203 22.11 14.90 2.52
CA ARG A 203 22.64 15.78 3.58
C ARG A 203 22.57 15.09 4.94
N ASP A 204 21.54 14.30 5.16
CA ASP A 204 21.31 13.62 6.43
C ASP A 204 22.18 12.38 6.62
N LEU A 205 22.32 11.55 5.59
CA LEU A 205 23.28 10.44 5.61
C LEU A 205 24.71 10.94 5.83
N LYS A 206 25.11 12.09 5.26
CA LYS A 206 26.44 12.68 5.53
C LYS A 206 26.59 13.12 6.99
N LYS A 207 25.53 13.63 7.62
CA LYS A 207 25.52 13.91 9.06
C LYS A 207 25.63 12.63 9.90
N GLY A 208 24.91 11.57 9.51
CA GLY A 208 25.03 10.25 10.15
C GLY A 208 26.42 9.63 10.02
N LEU A 209 27.16 9.95 8.96
CA LEU A 209 28.56 9.55 8.76
C LEU A 209 29.49 10.11 9.85
N GLN A 210 29.26 11.37 10.27
CA GLN A 210 30.04 12.07 11.31
C GLN A 210 29.81 11.51 12.73
N LEU A 211 28.83 10.63 12.91
CA LEU A 211 28.56 9.93 14.18
C LEU A 211 29.13 8.49 14.21
N PHE A 212 29.67 7.99 13.09
CA PHE A 212 30.22 6.64 12.98
C PHE A 212 31.40 6.44 13.95
N GLY A 213 31.40 5.31 14.67
CA GLY A 213 32.45 4.96 15.63
C GLY A 213 32.48 5.80 16.92
N THR A 214 31.57 6.76 17.09
CA THR A 214 31.50 7.57 18.32
C THR A 214 30.84 6.82 19.47
N GLU A 215 31.19 7.17 20.71
CA GLU A 215 30.60 6.54 21.91
C GLU A 215 29.07 6.73 21.93
N GLY A 216 28.33 5.66 22.21
CA GLY A 216 26.87 5.64 22.15
C GLY A 216 26.26 5.45 20.75
N ASN A 217 27.05 5.43 19.67
CA ASN A 217 26.58 5.24 18.28
C ASN A 217 26.87 3.85 17.69
N VAL A 218 27.04 2.83 18.53
CA VAL A 218 27.42 1.46 18.10
C VAL A 218 26.48 0.85 17.05
N GLY A 219 25.17 1.12 17.13
CA GLY A 219 24.20 0.59 16.18
C GLY A 219 24.09 1.37 14.88
N LEU A 220 24.27 2.70 14.90
CA LEU A 220 24.43 3.50 13.68
C LEU A 220 25.69 3.08 12.91
N THR A 221 26.77 2.78 13.64
CA THR A 221 28.01 2.21 13.11
C THR A 221 27.74 0.85 12.46
N ASN A 222 27.02 -0.05 13.13
CA ASN A 222 26.64 -1.36 12.58
C ASN A 222 25.73 -1.26 11.35
N ALA A 223 24.74 -0.35 11.34
CA ALA A 223 23.88 -0.11 10.20
C ALA A 223 24.68 0.39 8.97
N TRP A 224 25.67 1.27 9.18
CA TRP A 224 26.58 1.71 8.13
C TRP A 224 27.42 0.56 7.57
N MET A 225 27.95 -0.32 8.42
CA MET A 225 28.71 -1.49 7.95
C MET A 225 27.84 -2.41 7.08
N ILE A 226 26.63 -2.75 7.54
CA ILE A 226 25.68 -3.61 6.80
C ILE A 226 25.33 -2.99 5.43
N VAL A 227 24.98 -1.69 5.38
CA VAL A 227 24.64 -1.03 4.12
C VAL A 227 25.82 -1.05 3.14
N GLN A 228 27.06 -0.87 3.62
CA GLN A 228 28.24 -0.91 2.75
C GLN A 228 28.50 -2.32 2.20
N THR A 229 28.43 -3.35 3.04
CA THR A 229 28.69 -4.74 2.62
C THR A 229 27.61 -5.27 1.68
N ASP A 230 26.34 -4.98 1.96
CA ASP A 230 25.21 -5.53 1.20
C ASP A 230 25.07 -4.84 -0.17
N PHE A 231 25.19 -3.51 -0.21
CA PHE A 231 25.07 -2.73 -1.45
C PHE A 231 26.42 -2.52 -2.18
N ARG A 232 27.52 -3.04 -1.63
CA ARG A 232 28.90 -3.00 -2.18
C ARG A 232 29.30 -1.59 -2.62
N CYS A 233 29.27 -0.68 -1.65
CA CYS A 233 29.34 0.76 -1.85
C CYS A 233 30.17 1.43 -0.74
N CYS A 234 30.64 2.66 -0.97
CA CYS A 234 31.34 3.42 0.08
C CYS A 234 30.99 4.92 0.05
N GLY A 235 30.75 5.47 1.24
CA GLY A 235 30.32 6.85 1.43
C GLY A 235 28.88 7.10 0.94
N VAL A 236 28.41 8.33 1.10
CA VAL A 236 27.02 8.68 0.76
C VAL A 236 26.92 8.98 -0.74
N THR A 237 27.77 9.90 -1.18
CA THR A 237 27.87 10.44 -2.55
C THR A 237 29.22 10.14 -3.19
N ASN A 238 30.25 9.88 -2.38
CA ASN A 238 31.54 9.37 -2.83
C ASN A 238 32.29 8.76 -1.64
N HIS A 239 33.21 7.82 -1.87
CA HIS A 239 34.08 7.25 -0.84
C HIS A 239 34.88 8.32 -0.06
N THR A 240 35.18 9.46 -0.71
CA THR A 240 35.85 10.62 -0.10
C THR A 240 35.05 11.27 1.03
N ASP A 241 33.74 11.01 1.15
CA ASP A 241 32.92 11.47 2.28
C ASP A 241 33.48 10.98 3.63
N TRP A 242 34.20 9.84 3.65
CA TRP A 242 34.89 9.32 4.83
C TRP A 242 36.16 10.09 5.22
N PHE A 243 36.79 10.80 4.28
CA PHE A 243 38.04 11.51 4.56
C PHE A 243 37.81 12.71 5.48
N GLU A 244 36.62 13.32 5.41
CA GLU A 244 36.18 14.37 6.34
C GLU A 244 35.92 13.83 7.75
N VAL A 245 35.39 12.60 7.88
CA VAL A 245 35.10 11.96 9.17
C VAL A 245 36.40 11.56 9.87
N TYR A 246 37.31 10.89 9.14
CA TYR A 246 38.57 10.39 9.71
C TYR A 246 39.72 11.41 9.73
N ASN A 247 39.55 12.58 9.08
CA ASN A 247 40.61 13.58 8.86
C ASN A 247 41.88 13.01 8.19
N ALA A 248 41.72 11.95 7.40
CA ALA A 248 42.77 11.23 6.69
C ALA A 248 42.19 10.50 5.47
N SER A 249 43.02 10.16 4.48
CA SER A 249 42.62 9.47 3.24
C SER A 249 42.34 7.98 3.45
N ARG A 250 41.44 7.66 4.39
CA ARG A 250 41.05 6.29 4.78
C ARG A 250 39.55 6.08 4.72
N VAL A 251 39.13 4.82 4.60
CA VAL A 251 37.72 4.39 4.71
C VAL A 251 37.55 3.42 5.90
N PRO A 252 36.32 3.07 6.31
CA PRO A 252 36.08 1.92 7.15
C PRO A 252 36.39 0.62 6.39
N ASP A 253 36.84 -0.42 7.09
CA ASP A 253 37.16 -1.72 6.47
C ASP A 253 35.91 -2.41 5.86
N SER A 254 34.70 -2.02 6.29
CA SER A 254 33.43 -2.40 5.67
C SER A 254 33.20 -1.82 4.26
N CYS A 255 34.08 -0.96 3.75
CA CYS A 255 34.07 -0.48 2.35
C CYS A 255 34.95 -1.31 1.39
N CYS A 256 35.74 -2.26 1.89
CA CYS A 256 36.75 -2.96 1.09
C CYS A 256 36.16 -4.01 0.15
N LEU A 257 36.78 -4.18 -1.03
CA LEU A 257 36.39 -5.17 -2.05
C LEU A 257 36.37 -6.60 -1.50
N GLU A 258 37.32 -6.89 -0.61
CA GLU A 258 37.47 -8.13 0.14
C GLU A 258 37.83 -7.76 1.59
N TYR A 259 37.11 -8.33 2.56
CA TYR A 259 37.22 -7.93 3.97
C TYR A 259 38.55 -8.41 4.57
N SER A 260 39.34 -7.46 5.07
CA SER A 260 40.61 -7.71 5.74
C SER A 260 40.91 -6.57 6.73
N ASP A 261 41.50 -6.89 7.88
CA ASP A 261 41.72 -5.92 8.95
C ASP A 261 42.62 -4.77 8.48
N ASN A 262 42.19 -3.51 8.67
CA ASN A 262 42.89 -2.29 8.24
C ASN A 262 43.01 -2.09 6.71
N CYS A 263 42.28 -2.82 5.90
CA CYS A 263 42.26 -2.64 4.44
C CYS A 263 41.90 -1.20 4.00
N GLY A 264 41.12 -0.47 4.80
CA GLY A 264 40.76 0.93 4.57
C GLY A 264 41.88 1.93 4.89
N LEU A 265 43.00 1.48 5.45
CA LEU A 265 44.20 2.29 5.75
C LEU A 265 45.34 2.05 4.75
N ASP A 266 45.70 0.78 4.50
CA ASP A 266 46.99 0.44 3.88
C ASP A 266 46.98 0.37 2.34
N ASN A 267 45.81 0.22 1.70
CA ASN A 267 45.71 -0.04 0.25
C ASN A 267 44.76 0.93 -0.48
N PRO A 268 45.24 2.12 -0.90
CA PRO A 268 44.43 3.07 -1.69
C PRO A 268 44.04 2.49 -3.05
N GLY A 269 42.77 2.06 -3.18
CA GLY A 269 42.21 1.48 -4.39
C GLY A 269 41.53 0.12 -4.20
N THR A 270 41.64 -0.53 -3.03
CA THR A 270 40.99 -1.84 -2.76
C THR A 270 39.60 -1.72 -2.13
N TRP A 271 38.89 -0.60 -2.35
CA TRP A 271 37.56 -0.31 -1.81
C TRP A 271 36.53 0.01 -2.89
N TRP A 272 35.25 -0.12 -2.57
CA TRP A 272 34.17 0.26 -3.48
C TRP A 272 34.15 1.77 -3.71
N THR A 273 34.14 2.20 -4.98
CA THR A 273 34.04 3.62 -5.37
C THR A 273 32.60 4.07 -5.63
N ALA A 274 31.64 3.14 -5.69
CA ALA A 274 30.24 3.44 -5.92
C ALA A 274 29.56 4.03 -4.68
N PRO A 275 28.79 5.12 -4.80
CA PRO A 275 28.10 5.74 -3.68
C PRO A 275 26.94 4.90 -3.16
N CYS A 276 26.78 4.83 -1.84
CA CYS A 276 25.69 4.06 -1.24
C CYS A 276 24.31 4.67 -1.51
N TYR A 277 24.20 5.99 -1.64
CA TYR A 277 22.91 6.63 -1.90
C TYR A 277 22.29 6.18 -3.24
N GLU A 278 23.10 6.19 -4.30
CA GLU A 278 22.63 5.78 -5.63
C GLU A 278 22.33 4.28 -5.66
N ARG A 279 23.18 3.43 -5.06
CA ARG A 279 22.93 1.98 -4.98
C ARG A 279 21.65 1.61 -4.24
N VAL A 280 21.35 2.27 -3.13
CA VAL A 280 20.08 2.08 -2.40
C VAL A 280 18.91 2.62 -3.22
N LYS A 281 19.07 3.75 -3.92
CA LYS A 281 18.03 4.32 -4.79
C LYS A 281 17.74 3.47 -6.02
N ASP A 282 18.75 2.87 -6.64
CA ASP A 282 18.60 1.97 -7.78
C ASP A 282 17.90 0.68 -7.37
N TRP A 283 18.30 0.07 -6.24
CA TRP A 283 17.58 -1.06 -5.66
C TRP A 283 16.12 -0.71 -5.32
N LEU A 284 15.86 0.51 -4.82
CA LEU A 284 14.51 1.01 -4.56
C LEU A 284 13.70 1.18 -5.87
N ASN A 285 14.36 1.56 -6.96
CA ASN A 285 13.75 1.67 -8.30
C ASN A 285 13.45 0.30 -8.92
N GLU A 286 14.30 -0.70 -8.71
CA GLU A 286 14.04 -2.09 -9.11
C GLU A 286 12.87 -2.71 -8.32
N ASN A 287 12.82 -2.45 -7.01
CA ASN A 287 11.82 -2.98 -6.09
C ASN A 287 10.57 -2.08 -5.95
N LEU A 288 10.48 -1.00 -6.72
CA LEU A 288 9.43 0.03 -6.62
C LEU A 288 8.01 -0.54 -6.81
N VAL A 289 7.88 -1.60 -7.60
CA VAL A 289 6.61 -2.35 -7.78
C VAL A 289 6.12 -2.97 -6.46
N ALA A 290 7.03 -3.51 -5.63
CA ALA A 290 6.66 -4.08 -4.34
C ALA A 290 6.16 -3.01 -3.37
N LEU A 291 6.77 -1.82 -3.37
CA LEU A 291 6.33 -0.67 -2.56
C LEU A 291 4.90 -0.26 -2.90
N TRP A 292 4.55 -0.18 -4.20
CA TRP A 292 3.17 0.12 -4.62
C TRP A 292 2.18 -0.98 -4.24
N ILE A 293 2.60 -2.25 -4.26
CA ILE A 293 1.75 -3.36 -3.79
C ILE A 293 1.48 -3.22 -2.28
N PHE A 294 2.51 -2.96 -1.46
CA PHE A 294 2.32 -2.74 -0.02
C PHE A 294 1.43 -1.51 0.29
N ALA A 295 1.64 -0.40 -0.41
CA ALA A 295 0.82 0.80 -0.27
C ALA A 295 -0.65 0.53 -0.66
N LEU A 296 -0.90 -0.18 -1.76
CA LEU A 296 -2.24 -0.56 -2.20
C LEU A 296 -2.92 -1.52 -1.20
N CYS A 297 -2.21 -2.52 -0.68
CA CYS A 297 -2.72 -3.42 0.35
C CYS A 297 -3.08 -2.67 1.65
N THR A 298 -2.28 -1.69 2.05
CA THR A 298 -2.55 -0.84 3.22
C THR A 298 -3.82 -0.02 3.01
N ALA A 299 -3.93 0.71 1.89
CA ALA A 299 -5.09 1.53 1.56
C ALA A 299 -6.38 0.70 1.45
N LEU A 300 -6.34 -0.49 0.81
CA LEU A 300 -7.48 -1.40 0.74
C LEU A 300 -7.90 -1.89 2.13
N THR A 301 -6.94 -2.19 3.02
CA THR A 301 -7.25 -2.66 4.38
C THR A 301 -7.87 -1.54 5.24
N GLN A 302 -7.43 -0.30 5.06
CA GLN A 302 -8.06 0.87 5.71
C GLN A 302 -9.49 1.10 5.21
N ILE A 303 -9.73 1.02 3.89
CA ILE A 303 -11.06 1.15 3.31
C ILE A 303 -12.01 0.07 3.85
N LEU A 304 -11.55 -1.19 3.95
CA LEU A 304 -12.33 -2.26 4.58
C LEU A 304 -12.61 -1.97 6.06
N GLY A 305 -11.62 -1.49 6.83
CA GLY A 305 -11.78 -1.09 8.22
C GLY A 305 -12.81 0.04 8.41
N LEU A 306 -12.79 1.05 7.53
CA LEU A 306 -13.76 2.16 7.52
C LEU A 306 -15.18 1.66 7.21
N VAL A 307 -15.34 0.80 6.20
CA VAL A 307 -16.62 0.20 5.81
C VAL A 307 -17.19 -0.67 6.94
N PHE A 308 -16.38 -1.57 7.51
CA PHE A 308 -16.82 -2.45 8.60
C PHE A 308 -17.18 -1.67 9.86
N SER A 309 -16.39 -0.65 10.23
CA SER A 309 -16.68 0.22 11.37
C SER A 309 -18.00 0.99 11.20
N MET A 310 -18.23 1.60 10.03
CA MET A 310 -19.51 2.27 9.73
C MET A 310 -20.68 1.30 9.71
N THR A 311 -20.51 0.11 9.14
CA THR A 311 -21.59 -0.89 9.07
C THR A 311 -21.98 -1.37 10.47
N MET A 312 -21.01 -1.68 11.33
CA MET A 312 -21.26 -2.01 12.74
C MET A 312 -21.90 -0.84 13.49
N PHE A 313 -21.45 0.40 13.26
CA PHE A 313 -22.03 1.59 13.89
C PHE A 313 -23.50 1.77 13.50
N CYS A 314 -23.85 1.65 12.21
CA CYS A 314 -25.23 1.76 11.74
C CYS A 314 -26.15 0.67 12.30
N GLN A 315 -25.67 -0.55 12.54
CA GLN A 315 -26.47 -1.57 13.22
C GLN A 315 -26.62 -1.27 14.72
N ALA A 316 -25.56 -0.86 15.41
CA ALA A 316 -25.62 -0.41 16.81
C ALA A 316 -26.56 0.80 17.00
N VAL A 317 -26.69 1.69 16.02
CA VAL A 317 -27.70 2.76 16.00
C VAL A 317 -29.11 2.19 15.93
N LYS A 318 -29.40 1.29 14.98
CA LYS A 318 -30.73 0.71 14.80
C LYS A 318 -31.26 -0.04 16.01
N VAL A 319 -30.38 -0.77 16.73
CA VAL A 319 -30.80 -1.60 17.88
C VAL A 319 -31.47 -0.75 18.95
N GLU A 320 -30.88 0.35 19.41
CA GLU A 320 -31.54 1.20 20.41
C GLU A 320 -32.83 1.84 19.89
N THR A 321 -32.93 2.20 18.61
CA THR A 321 -34.19 2.71 18.02
C THR A 321 -35.30 1.65 17.87
N PHE A 322 -35.05 0.40 18.26
CA PHE A 322 -36.05 -0.65 18.45
C PHE A 322 -36.36 -0.94 19.95
N TYR A 323 -35.62 -0.34 20.88
CA TYR A 323 -35.73 -0.55 22.33
C TYR A 323 -36.06 0.75 23.11
N ALA A 324 -36.30 1.86 22.42
CA ALA A 324 -36.64 3.18 22.97
C ALA A 324 -37.94 3.72 22.34
#